data_AF-A0A7W7GJI7-F1
#
_entry.id   AF-A0A7W7GJI7-F1
#
_cell.length_a   1.000
_cell.length_b   1.000
_cell.length_c   1.000
_cell.angle_alpha   90.00
_cell.angle_beta   90.00
_cell.angle_gamma   90.00
#
_symmetry.space_group_name_H-M   'P 1'
#
loop_
_entity.id
_entity.type
_entity.pdbx_description
1 polymer ?
#
loop_
_entity_poly.entity_id
_entity_poly.type
_entity_poly.pdbx_seq_one_letter_code
_entity_poly.pdbx_strand_id
1 'polypeptide(L)'
;MTGRRFDLPEPDAFTRTYWDAAAEGRLLIRRCGACGRAHHYPREFCPHCWSEDVTWETASGRATLYTWSVVHRNDLPPFAERVPYVAAVVELAEGPRMMTEIVGEGEPPAPLAGEDPDLSGGAELAVAFRAGVPVFRRMPRG
;
A
#
# COMPACT_ATOMS: atom_id res chain seq x y z
N MET A 1 -12.88 21.62 -14.31
CA MET A 1 -11.44 21.66 -13.94
C MET A 1 -11.26 20.70 -12.79
N THR A 2 -10.69 19.53 -13.02
CA THR A 2 -10.41 18.56 -11.95
C THR A 2 -9.38 19.18 -11.00
N GLY A 3 -9.75 19.35 -9.73
CA GLY A 3 -8.89 19.93 -8.69
C GLY A 3 -7.64 19.09 -8.43
N ARG A 4 -6.68 19.65 -7.67
CA ARG A 4 -5.45 18.95 -7.27
C ARG A 4 -5.79 17.64 -6.55
N ARG A 5 -5.18 16.53 -7.00
CA ARG A 5 -5.37 15.18 -6.45
C ARG A 5 -4.27 14.89 -5.43
N PHE A 6 -4.59 14.98 -4.14
CA PHE A 6 -3.63 14.73 -3.05
C PHE A 6 -3.47 13.23 -2.71
N ASP A 7 -4.26 12.38 -3.36
CA ASP A 7 -4.21 10.93 -3.22
C ASP A 7 -3.29 10.25 -4.25
N LEU A 8 -2.75 11.01 -5.21
CA LEU A 8 -1.80 10.50 -6.19
C LEU A 8 -0.38 10.87 -5.77
N PRO A 9 0.59 9.96 -5.96
CA PRO A 9 1.98 10.27 -5.69
C PRO A 9 2.54 11.26 -6.72
N GLU A 10 3.61 11.95 -6.34
CA GLU A 10 4.45 12.72 -7.24
C GLU A 10 5.75 11.91 -7.46
N PRO A 11 5.88 11.10 -8.54
CA PRO A 11 7.05 10.27 -8.75
C PRO A 11 8.30 11.11 -9.01
N ASP A 12 9.36 10.83 -8.27
CA ASP A 12 10.71 11.34 -8.51
C ASP A 12 11.60 10.29 -9.19
N ALA A 13 12.87 10.60 -9.40
CA ALA A 13 13.81 9.67 -10.05
C ALA A 13 13.99 8.35 -9.28
N PHE A 14 13.84 8.37 -7.95
CA PHE A 14 14.09 7.21 -7.09
C PHE A 14 12.86 6.30 -6.95
N THR A 15 11.67 6.89 -7.09
CA THR A 15 10.38 6.21 -6.90
C THR A 15 9.68 5.87 -8.21
N ARG A 16 10.11 6.43 -9.35
CA ARG A 16 9.51 6.19 -10.68
C ARG A 16 9.30 4.71 -10.99
N THR A 17 10.34 3.88 -10.83
CA THR A 17 10.23 2.43 -11.11
C THR A 17 9.15 1.74 -10.28
N TYR A 18 8.96 2.15 -9.02
CA TYR A 18 7.91 1.62 -8.16
C TYR A 18 6.52 2.05 -8.63
N TRP A 19 6.36 3.33 -8.97
CA TRP A 19 5.07 3.88 -9.40
C TRP A 19 4.66 3.42 -10.80
N ASP A 20 5.60 3.27 -11.74
CA ASP A 20 5.33 2.72 -13.07
C ASP A 20 4.85 1.26 -12.95
N ALA A 21 5.50 0.46 -12.10
CA ALA A 21 5.06 -0.91 -11.84
C ALA A 21 3.69 -0.97 -11.15
N ALA A 22 3.41 -0.08 -10.20
CA ALA A 22 2.13 0.00 -9.52
C ALA A 22 0.99 0.41 -10.47
N ALA A 23 1.27 1.28 -11.44
CA ALA A 23 0.33 1.63 -12.51
C ALA A 23 -0.01 0.41 -13.42
N GLU A 24 0.90 -0.56 -13.52
CA GLU A 24 0.70 -1.84 -14.22
C GLU A 24 0.13 -2.95 -13.31
N GLY A 25 -0.26 -2.63 -12.07
CA GLY A 25 -0.82 -3.62 -11.13
C GLY A 25 0.23 -4.52 -10.47
N ARG A 26 1.50 -4.08 -10.42
CA ARG A 26 2.60 -4.82 -9.78
C ARG A 26 3.10 -4.06 -8.55
N LEU A 27 3.00 -4.67 -7.37
CA LEU A 27 3.60 -4.13 -6.15
C LEU A 27 5.07 -4.55 -6.09
N LEU A 28 5.98 -3.57 -6.07
CA LEU A 28 7.41 -3.82 -5.92
C LEU A 28 7.91 -3.58 -4.50
N ILE A 29 8.89 -4.38 -4.09
CA ILE A 29 9.72 -4.18 -2.90
C ILE A 29 11.19 -4.24 -3.29
N ARG A 30 12.08 -3.84 -2.38
CA ARG A 30 13.53 -4.01 -2.56
C ARG A 30 14.03 -5.20 -1.75
N ARG A 31 14.95 -5.99 -2.32
CA ARG A 31 15.67 -7.08 -1.68
C ARG A 31 17.16 -6.73 -1.61
N CYS A 32 17.74 -6.78 -0.43
CA CYS A 32 19.18 -6.57 -0.24
C CYS A 32 19.95 -7.86 -0.53
N GLY A 33 20.91 -7.85 -1.46
CA GLY A 33 21.79 -8.97 -1.75
C GLY A 33 22.82 -9.24 -0.65
N ALA A 34 23.22 -8.20 0.11
CA ALA A 34 24.19 -8.34 1.20
C ALA A 34 23.61 -8.95 2.48
N CYS A 35 22.36 -8.62 2.87
CA CYS A 35 21.75 -9.13 4.12
C CYS A 35 20.47 -9.95 3.92
N GLY A 36 19.99 -10.11 2.68
CA GLY A 36 18.80 -10.89 2.32
C GLY A 36 17.45 -10.27 2.70
N ARG A 37 17.44 -9.18 3.47
CA ARG A 37 16.20 -8.57 3.96
C ARG A 37 15.46 -7.82 2.86
N ALA A 38 14.15 -8.01 2.79
CA ALA A 38 13.27 -7.13 2.04
C ALA A 38 13.07 -5.83 2.81
N HIS A 39 12.86 -4.74 2.08
CA HIS A 39 12.45 -3.48 2.66
C HIS A 39 11.50 -2.70 1.75
N HIS A 40 10.73 -1.84 2.42
CA HIS A 40 9.88 -0.82 1.86
C HIS A 40 10.02 0.39 2.82
N TYR A 41 10.10 1.64 2.40
CA TYR A 41 9.82 2.25 1.09
C TYR A 41 10.94 2.08 0.02
N PRO A 42 10.65 2.30 -1.28
CA PRO A 42 11.61 2.57 -2.35
C PRO A 42 12.81 3.41 -1.92
N ARG A 43 13.96 2.76 -1.72
CA ARG A 43 15.25 3.40 -1.38
C ARG A 43 16.36 2.73 -2.17
N GLU A 44 17.41 3.48 -2.49
CA GLU A 44 18.59 2.98 -3.23
C GLU A 44 19.58 2.21 -2.37
N PHE A 45 19.41 2.22 -1.05
CA PHE A 45 20.24 1.46 -0.12
C PHE A 45 19.38 0.75 0.92
N CYS A 46 19.92 -0.34 1.45
CA CYS A 46 19.27 -1.14 2.48
C CYS A 46 19.23 -0.39 3.81
N PRO A 47 18.06 -0.19 4.44
CA PRO A 47 17.95 0.52 5.72
C PRO A 47 18.47 -0.29 6.92
N HIS A 48 18.83 -1.56 6.71
CA HIS A 48 19.30 -2.45 7.77
C HIS A 48 20.83 -2.56 7.85
N CYS A 49 21.51 -2.57 6.71
CA CYS A 49 22.97 -2.74 6.63
C CYS A 49 23.68 -1.69 5.77
N TRP A 50 22.96 -0.73 5.20
CA TRP A 50 23.48 0.36 4.36
C TRP A 50 24.17 -0.06 3.06
N SER A 51 24.04 -1.33 2.66
CA SER A 51 24.50 -1.79 1.35
C SER A 51 23.64 -1.20 0.23
N GLU A 52 24.30 -0.83 -0.88
CA GLU A 52 23.69 -0.41 -2.14
C GLU A 52 23.32 -1.60 -3.05
N ASP A 53 23.68 -2.83 -2.66
CA ASP A 53 23.30 -4.05 -3.35
C ASP A 53 21.82 -4.37 -3.09
N VAL A 54 20.93 -3.58 -3.70
CA VAL A 54 19.47 -3.72 -3.59
C VAL A 54 18.81 -3.86 -4.95
N THR A 55 18.02 -4.91 -5.12
CA THR A 55 17.31 -5.22 -6.38
C THR A 55 15.80 -5.10 -6.20
N TRP A 56 15.09 -4.81 -7.29
CA TRP A 56 13.63 -4.81 -7.29
C TRP A 56 13.09 -6.24 -7.36
N GLU A 57 12.08 -6.53 -6.56
CA GLU A 57 11.38 -7.80 -6.53
C GLU A 57 9.87 -7.53 -6.54
N THR A 58 9.10 -8.33 -7.28
CA THR A 58 7.64 -8.24 -7.25
C THR A 58 7.14 -8.93 -5.98
N ALA A 59 6.45 -8.19 -5.12
CA ALA A 59 5.82 -8.75 -3.93
C ALA A 59 4.68 -9.69 -4.32
N SER A 60 4.42 -10.70 -3.50
CA SER A 60 3.31 -11.65 -3.67
C SER A 60 1.94 -10.98 -3.63
N GLY A 61 1.85 -9.75 -3.12
CA GLY A 61 0.62 -9.01 -2.91
C GLY A 61 -0.16 -9.46 -1.68
N ARG A 62 0.32 -10.44 -0.91
CA ARG A 62 -0.29 -10.87 0.35
C ARG A 62 0.25 -10.05 1.52
N ALA A 63 -0.62 -9.72 2.47
CA ALA A 63 -0.25 -9.02 3.69
C ALA A 63 -1.18 -9.40 4.85
N THR A 64 -0.77 -9.05 6.07
CA THR A 64 -1.63 -9.07 7.25
C THR A 64 -1.86 -7.66 7.78
N LEU A 65 -3.02 -7.41 8.37
CA LEU A 65 -3.30 -6.12 8.98
C LEU A 65 -2.51 -5.95 10.27
N TYR A 66 -1.60 -4.96 10.32
CA TYR A 66 -0.82 -4.68 11.53
C TYR A 66 -1.55 -3.70 12.46
N THR A 67 -2.01 -2.56 11.93
CA THR A 67 -2.86 -1.59 12.66
C THR A 67 -3.67 -0.75 11.69
N TRP A 68 -4.77 -0.15 12.14
CA TRP A 68 -5.61 0.72 11.33
C TRP A 68 -6.27 1.83 12.16
N SER A 69 -6.76 2.85 11.45
CA SER A 69 -7.59 3.93 11.98
C SER A 69 -8.63 4.32 10.95
N VAL A 70 -9.86 4.58 11.42
CA VAL A 70 -10.93 5.10 10.58
C VAL A 70 -10.84 6.62 10.54
N VAL A 71 -10.58 7.17 9.36
CA VAL A 71 -10.48 8.61 9.15
C VAL A 71 -11.85 9.16 8.80
N HIS A 72 -12.44 9.92 9.72
CA HIS A 72 -13.77 10.53 9.53
C HIS A 72 -13.75 11.96 8.97
N ARG A 73 -12.58 12.62 8.94
CA ARG A 73 -12.42 14.00 8.44
C ARG A 73 -11.09 14.15 7.72
N ASN A 74 -11.14 14.60 6.48
CA ASN A 74 -9.99 14.99 5.69
C ASN A 74 -10.47 15.92 4.56
N ASP A 75 -10.13 17.20 4.64
CA ASP A 75 -10.64 18.22 3.71
C ASP A 75 -9.81 18.33 2.42
N LEU A 76 -8.73 17.54 2.28
CA LEU A 76 -7.93 17.53 1.05
C LEU A 76 -8.66 16.74 -0.04
N PRO A 77 -8.84 17.27 -1.27
CA PRO A 77 -9.43 16.52 -2.36
C PRO A 77 -8.54 15.33 -2.81
N PRO A 78 -9.12 14.16 -3.11
CA PRO A 78 -10.53 13.77 -3.05
C PRO A 78 -10.93 13.08 -1.74
N PHE A 79 -10.12 13.16 -0.68
CA PHE A 79 -10.38 12.44 0.58
C PHE A 79 -11.67 12.87 1.26
N ALA A 80 -12.10 14.13 1.11
CA ALA A 80 -13.36 14.63 1.65
C ALA A 80 -14.59 13.85 1.11
N GLU A 81 -14.48 13.30 -0.10
CA GLU A 81 -15.54 12.49 -0.74
C GLU A 81 -15.45 11.00 -0.35
N ARG A 82 -14.36 10.61 0.31
CA ARG A 82 -14.07 9.22 0.69
C ARG A 82 -14.22 8.95 2.18
N VAL A 83 -14.48 9.96 3.01
CA VAL A 83 -14.69 9.74 4.45
C VAL A 83 -16.05 9.07 4.71
N PRO A 84 -16.12 8.10 5.63
CA PRO A 84 -15.00 7.48 6.33
C PRO A 84 -14.18 6.52 5.43
N TYR A 85 -12.85 6.53 5.58
CA TYR A 85 -11.96 5.53 4.98
C TYR A 85 -11.00 4.95 6.02
N VAL A 86 -10.43 3.78 5.73
CA VAL A 86 -9.55 3.07 6.66
C VAL A 86 -8.09 3.27 6.26
N ALA A 87 -7.35 4.09 7.00
CA ALA A 87 -5.90 4.17 6.88
C ALA A 87 -5.25 3.04 7.71
N ALA A 88 -4.29 2.33 7.13
CA ALA A 88 -3.71 1.15 7.75
C ALA A 88 -2.20 1.05 7.55
N VAL A 89 -1.57 0.31 8.46
CA VAL A 89 -0.26 -0.30 8.27
C VAL A 89 -0.51 -1.80 8.04
N VAL A 90 0.06 -2.34 6.97
CA VAL A 90 0.05 -3.77 6.69
C VAL A 90 1.47 -4.32 6.77
N GLU A 91 1.60 -5.59 7.14
CA GLU A 91 2.85 -6.34 7.06
C GLU A 91 2.80 -7.24 5.83
N LEU A 92 3.65 -6.96 4.84
CA LEU A 92 3.71 -7.77 3.62
C LEU A 92 4.27 -9.16 3.94
N ALA A 93 3.89 -10.17 3.17
CA ALA A 93 4.37 -11.54 3.37
C ALA A 93 5.91 -11.66 3.31
N GLU A 94 6.58 -10.74 2.61
CA GLU A 94 8.03 -10.67 2.50
C GLU A 94 8.71 -10.00 3.72
N GLY A 95 7.92 -9.48 4.67
CA GLY A 95 8.38 -8.92 5.94
C GLY A 95 8.23 -7.40 6.16
N PRO A 96 8.37 -6.51 5.15
CA PRO A 96 8.33 -5.08 5.41
C PRO A 96 6.90 -4.57 5.65
N ARG A 97 6.80 -3.46 6.41
CA ARG A 97 5.54 -2.77 6.67
C ARG A 97 5.28 -1.65 5.67
N MET A 98 4.00 -1.44 5.35
CA MET A 98 3.56 -0.46 4.37
C MET A 98 2.31 0.28 4.87
N MET A 99 2.33 1.61 4.75
CA MET A 99 1.13 2.44 4.92
C MET A 99 0.24 2.33 3.68
N THR A 100 -1.06 2.17 3.87
CA THR A 100 -2.04 1.96 2.79
C THR A 100 -3.46 2.33 3.25
N GLU A 101 -4.44 2.24 2.35
CA GLU A 101 -5.87 2.18 2.67
C GLU A 101 -6.37 0.73 2.66
N ILE A 102 -7.32 0.41 3.54
CA ILE A 102 -8.16 -0.79 3.41
C ILE A 102 -9.44 -0.44 2.66
N VAL A 103 -9.71 -1.16 1.58
CA VAL A 103 -10.77 -0.87 0.62
C VAL A 103 -11.79 -2.01 0.54
N GLY A 104 -13.01 -1.67 0.13
CA GLY A 104 -14.07 -2.65 -0.11
C GLY A 104 -13.89 -3.42 -1.42
N GLU A 105 -14.83 -4.33 -1.68
CA GLU A 105 -14.92 -5.03 -2.96
C GLU A 105 -15.45 -4.10 -4.06
N GLY A 106 -14.86 -4.18 -5.26
CA GLY A 106 -15.26 -3.37 -6.42
C GLY A 106 -14.09 -3.05 -7.35
N GLU A 107 -14.42 -2.69 -8.58
CA GLU A 107 -13.46 -2.21 -9.59
C GLU A 107 -14.01 -0.91 -10.22
N PRO A 108 -13.35 0.26 -10.04
CA PRO A 108 -12.14 0.45 -9.23
C PRO A 108 -12.40 0.26 -7.72
N PRO A 109 -11.37 -0.04 -6.91
CA PRO A 109 -11.54 -0.19 -5.46
C PRO A 109 -12.14 1.08 -4.83
N ALA A 110 -13.14 0.94 -3.97
CA ALA A 110 -13.82 2.03 -3.27
C ALA A 110 -13.53 1.99 -1.75
N PRO A 111 -13.67 3.11 -1.01
CA PRO A 111 -13.56 3.08 0.45
C PRO A 111 -14.46 2.00 1.04
N LEU A 112 -14.01 1.37 2.13
CA LEU A 112 -14.78 0.36 2.83
C LEU A 112 -16.12 0.97 3.28
N ALA A 113 -17.24 0.32 2.94
CA ALA A 113 -18.56 0.83 3.25
C ALA A 113 -18.83 0.73 4.75
N GLY A 114 -18.63 1.84 5.48
CA GLY A 114 -18.83 1.87 6.93
C GLY A 114 -17.76 1.11 7.71
N GLU A 115 -18.07 0.74 8.95
CA GLU A 115 -17.20 -0.11 9.77
C GLU A 115 -17.31 -1.57 9.30
N ASP A 116 -16.18 -2.23 9.02
CA ASP A 116 -16.14 -3.68 8.82
C ASP A 116 -15.90 -4.35 10.19
N PRO A 117 -16.91 -5.01 10.79
CA PRO A 117 -16.78 -5.63 12.11
C PRO A 117 -15.80 -6.81 12.11
N ASP A 118 -15.45 -7.35 10.94
CA ASP A 118 -14.47 -8.42 10.80
C ASP A 118 -13.04 -7.90 10.58
N LEU A 119 -12.85 -6.60 10.44
CA LEU A 119 -11.52 -6.01 10.30
C LEU A 119 -10.81 -6.03 11.66
N SER A 120 -9.79 -6.87 11.76
CA SER A 120 -9.02 -7.05 12.99
C SER A 120 -7.53 -7.21 12.70
N GLY A 121 -6.70 -6.97 13.72
CA GLY A 121 -5.26 -7.23 13.61
C GLY A 121 -5.00 -8.68 13.23
N GLY A 122 -4.13 -8.89 12.24
CA GLY A 122 -3.84 -10.21 11.67
C GLY A 122 -4.79 -10.64 10.54
N ALA A 123 -5.81 -9.85 10.19
CA ALA A 123 -6.65 -10.15 9.03
C ALA A 123 -5.81 -10.30 7.76
N GLU A 124 -6.09 -11.33 6.97
CA GLU A 124 -5.41 -11.57 5.69
C GLU A 124 -5.91 -10.60 4.63
N LEU A 125 -4.96 -10.01 3.91
CA LEU A 125 -5.19 -8.98 2.92
C LEU A 125 -4.51 -9.35 1.60
N ALA A 126 -5.12 -8.91 0.50
CA ALA A 126 -4.53 -8.94 -0.83
C ALA A 126 -4.44 -7.53 -1.40
N VAL A 127 -3.37 -7.25 -2.12
CA VAL A 127 -3.16 -5.99 -2.83
C VAL A 127 -4.19 -5.83 -3.94
N ALA A 128 -4.67 -4.60 -4.10
CA ALA A 128 -5.40 -4.08 -5.24
C ALA A 128 -4.80 -2.73 -5.62
N PHE A 129 -5.27 -2.12 -6.70
CA PHE A 129 -4.71 -0.86 -7.19
C PHE A 129 -5.83 0.14 -7.49
N ARG A 130 -5.75 1.33 -6.90
CA ARG A 130 -6.66 2.44 -7.18
C ARG A 130 -5.88 3.52 -7.90
N ALA A 131 -6.15 3.70 -9.20
CA ALA A 131 -5.43 4.67 -10.04
C ALA A 131 -3.89 4.55 -9.95
N GLY A 132 -3.38 3.30 -9.95
CA GLY A 132 -1.96 3.01 -9.82
C GLY A 132 -1.37 3.10 -8.41
N VAL A 133 -2.18 3.40 -7.40
CA VAL A 133 -1.77 3.38 -5.98
C VAL A 133 -2.12 2.04 -5.36
N PRO A 134 -1.16 1.31 -4.75
CA PRO A 134 -1.47 0.07 -4.06
C PRO A 134 -2.36 0.35 -2.85
N VAL A 135 -3.45 -0.41 -2.79
CA VAL A 135 -4.40 -0.46 -1.67
C VAL A 135 -4.60 -1.93 -1.28
N PHE A 136 -5.24 -2.22 -0.15
CA PHE A 136 -5.43 -3.60 0.29
C PHE A 136 -6.89 -3.90 0.60
N ARG A 137 -7.35 -5.09 0.23
CA ARG A 137 -8.69 -5.58 0.56
C ARG A 137 -8.56 -6.83 1.43
N ARG A 138 -9.53 -7.02 2.31
CA ARG A 138 -9.64 -8.25 3.10
C ARG A 138 -9.85 -9.44 2.18
N MET A 139 -9.14 -10.53 2.43
CA MET A 139 -9.40 -11.79 1.75
C MET A 139 -10.64 -12.47 2.37
N PRO A 140 -11.45 -13.19 1.58
CA PRO A 140 -12.54 -13.99 2.12
C PRO A 140 -12.00 -14.98 3.15
N ARG A 141 -12.69 -15.13 4.28
CA ARG A 141 -12.41 -16.23 5.21
C ARG A 141 -12.82 -17.53 4.50
N GLY A 142 -11.87 -18.45 4.35
CA GLY A 142 -12.12 -19.80 3.82
C GLY A 142 -13.01 -20.64 4.73
#